data_AF-A0A543B0J4-F1
#
_entry.id   AF-A0A543B0J4-F1
#
_cell.length_a   1.000
_cell.length_b   1.000
_cell.length_c   1.000
_cell.angle_alpha   90.00
_cell.angle_beta   90.00
_cell.angle_gamma   90.00
#
_symmetry.space_group_name_H-M   'P 1'
#
loop_
_entity.id
_entity.type
_entity.pdbx_description
1 polymer ?
#
loop_
_entity_poly.entity_id
_entity_poly.type
_entity_poly.pdbx_seq_one_letter_code
_entity_poly.pdbx_strand_id
1 'polypeptide(L)'
;MSNDVAPTSSEAPSAAEYLVRTGGAVVIVAAALLASVAGAFLVPLKVSGSYLPVAAVITVAANIGLPLLALWWVRSRLVALIPGLIWFIVVLLATQPDSSGGVVIANMWPATVYLLSGAAAIAVMGYLTIVGSLRRFIAE
;
A
#
# COMPACT_ATOMS: atom_id res chain seq x y z
N MET A 1 -9.96 -51.30 -23.35
CA MET A 1 -10.83 -50.26 -22.73
C MET A 1 -10.05 -48.96 -22.73
N SER A 2 -10.31 -48.07 -23.69
CA SER A 2 -9.75 -46.71 -23.72
C SER A 2 -10.48 -45.92 -22.65
N ASN A 3 -9.78 -45.45 -21.62
CA ASN A 3 -10.31 -44.43 -20.72
C ASN A 3 -10.12 -43.09 -21.39
N ASP A 4 -11.06 -42.74 -22.27
CA ASP A 4 -11.20 -41.37 -22.77
C ASP A 4 -11.73 -40.52 -21.61
N VAL A 5 -10.81 -39.99 -20.81
CA VAL A 5 -11.12 -38.91 -19.87
C VAL A 5 -11.48 -37.71 -20.72
N ALA A 6 -12.79 -37.40 -20.79
CA ALA A 6 -13.27 -36.19 -21.42
C ALA A 6 -12.52 -34.97 -20.83
N PRO A 7 -12.04 -34.03 -21.66
CA PRO A 7 -11.42 -32.82 -21.13
C PRO A 7 -12.49 -32.08 -20.32
N THR A 8 -12.35 -32.06 -18.99
CA THR A 8 -13.19 -31.25 -18.13
C THR A 8 -13.01 -29.81 -18.58
N SER A 9 -14.09 -29.24 -19.10
CA SER A 9 -14.24 -27.85 -19.54
C SER A 9 -13.31 -26.89 -18.81
N SER A 10 -12.47 -26.20 -19.57
CA SER A 10 -11.72 -24.99 -19.20
C SER A 10 -12.38 -24.25 -18.02
N GLU A 11 -11.82 -24.38 -16.81
CA GLU A 11 -12.24 -23.61 -15.63
C GLU A 11 -11.88 -22.14 -15.83
N ALA A 12 -12.77 -21.41 -16.53
CA ALA A 12 -12.76 -19.96 -16.43
C ALA A 12 -13.02 -19.57 -14.96
N PRO A 13 -12.33 -18.58 -14.40
CA PRO A 13 -12.51 -18.19 -13.00
C PRO A 13 -13.97 -17.92 -12.72
N SER A 14 -14.53 -18.52 -11.66
CA SER A 14 -15.93 -18.34 -11.31
C SER A 14 -16.22 -16.84 -11.05
N ALA A 15 -17.41 -16.36 -11.41
CA ALA A 15 -17.79 -14.96 -11.18
C ALA A 15 -17.66 -14.54 -9.70
N ALA A 16 -17.85 -15.48 -8.77
CA ALA A 16 -17.64 -15.29 -7.35
C ALA A 16 -16.17 -14.97 -7.01
N GLU A 17 -15.20 -15.66 -7.63
CA GLU A 17 -13.78 -15.39 -7.44
C GLU A 17 -13.39 -13.99 -7.93
N TYR A 18 -13.95 -13.56 -9.07
CA TYR A 18 -13.77 -12.21 -9.58
C TYR A 18 -14.32 -11.14 -8.63
N LEU A 19 -15.51 -11.36 -8.06
CA LEU A 19 -16.13 -10.46 -7.09
C LEU A 19 -15.29 -10.33 -5.81
N VAL A 20 -14.78 -11.44 -5.27
CA VAL A 20 -13.93 -11.43 -4.07
C VAL A 20 -12.62 -10.67 -4.34
N ARG A 21 -11.96 -10.92 -5.47
CA ARG A 21 -10.71 -10.22 -5.84
C ARG A 21 -10.94 -8.72 -6.05
N THR A 22 -12.06 -8.35 -6.68
CA THR A 22 -12.42 -6.94 -6.89
C THR A 22 -12.73 -6.24 -5.57
N GLY A 23 -13.49 -6.90 -4.69
CA GLY A 23 -13.76 -6.40 -3.34
C GLY A 23 -12.48 -6.19 -2.53
N GLY A 24 -11.56 -7.16 -2.58
CA GLY A 24 -10.24 -7.04 -1.94
C GLY A 24 -9.44 -5.85 -2.46
N ALA A 25 -9.45 -5.60 -3.77
CA ALA A 25 -8.78 -4.44 -4.37
C ALA A 25 -9.36 -3.11 -3.85
N VAL A 26 -10.68 -3.00 -3.74
CA VAL A 26 -11.35 -1.81 -3.19
C VAL A 26 -10.96 -1.60 -1.72
N VAL A 27 -10.93 -2.67 -0.91
CA VAL A 27 -10.51 -2.59 0.49
C VAL A 27 -9.06 -2.11 0.62
N ILE A 28 -8.15 -2.62 -0.21
CA ILE A 28 -6.74 -2.20 -0.20
C ILE A 28 -6.61 -0.71 -0.54
N VAL A 29 -7.34 -0.22 -1.54
CA VAL A 29 -7.36 1.19 -1.93
C VAL A 29 -7.87 2.05 -0.78
N ALA A 30 -8.99 1.68 -0.16
CA ALA A 30 -9.56 2.40 0.97
C ALA A 30 -8.62 2.43 2.17
N ALA A 31 -7.99 1.29 2.50
CA ALA A 31 -7.03 1.17 3.58
C ALA A 31 -5.76 2.01 3.32
N ALA A 32 -5.25 2.02 2.09
CA ALA A 32 -4.10 2.84 1.70
C ALA A 32 -4.41 4.33 1.84
N LEU A 33 -5.59 4.76 1.41
CA LEU A 33 -6.01 6.15 1.53
C LEU A 33 -6.14 6.56 3.00
N LEU A 34 -6.85 5.76 3.81
CA LEU A 34 -7.02 6.02 5.24
C LEU A 34 -5.67 6.07 5.97
N ALA A 35 -4.78 5.12 5.72
CA ALA A 35 -3.46 5.07 6.33
C ALA A 35 -2.60 6.30 5.94
N SER A 36 -2.68 6.73 4.68
CA SER A 36 -1.92 7.89 4.19
C SER A 36 -2.42 9.20 4.78
N VAL A 37 -3.74 9.36 4.84
CA VAL A 37 -4.37 10.54 5.46
C VAL A 37 -4.04 10.58 6.95
N ALA A 38 -4.29 9.48 7.68
CA ALA A 38 -3.98 9.39 9.10
C ALA A 38 -2.48 9.64 9.37
N GLY A 39 -1.60 9.05 8.55
CA GLY A 39 -0.15 9.28 8.61
C GLY A 39 0.22 10.75 8.49
N ALA A 40 -0.34 11.46 7.51
CA ALA A 40 -0.09 12.89 7.32
C ALA A 40 -0.50 13.73 8.55
N PHE A 41 -1.66 13.45 9.14
CA PHE A 41 -2.14 14.15 10.34
C PHE A 41 -1.35 13.80 11.62
N LEU A 42 -0.67 12.65 11.64
CA LEU A 42 0.16 12.22 12.77
C LEU A 42 1.59 12.76 12.71
N VAL A 43 2.03 13.36 11.60
CA VAL A 43 3.36 13.97 11.47
C VAL A 43 3.65 15.01 12.56
N PRO A 44 2.74 15.96 12.88
CA PRO A 44 2.95 16.93 13.94
C PRO A 44 2.71 16.41 15.37
N LEU A 45 2.47 15.11 15.57
CA LEU A 45 2.11 14.57 16.88
C LEU A 45 3.25 14.76 17.89
N LYS A 46 2.91 15.38 19.02
CA LYS A 46 3.80 15.60 20.16
C LYS A 46 3.30 14.85 21.38
N VAL A 47 4.22 14.23 22.11
CA VAL A 47 3.98 13.67 23.44
C VAL A 47 5.00 14.29 24.38
N SER A 48 4.53 14.91 25.46
CA SER A 48 5.39 15.58 26.45
C SER A 48 6.39 16.60 25.86
N GLY A 49 5.96 17.33 24.82
CA GLY A 49 6.78 18.34 24.14
C GLY A 49 7.76 17.80 23.08
N SER A 50 7.95 16.47 23.00
CA SER A 50 8.78 15.83 21.98
C SER A 50 7.94 15.30 20.82
N TYR A 51 8.44 15.41 19.60
CA TYR A 51 7.79 14.82 18.43
C TYR A 51 7.95 13.30 18.44
N LEU A 52 6.88 12.58 18.11
CA LEU A 52 6.89 11.13 18.06
C LEU A 52 6.76 10.65 16.61
N PRO A 53 7.70 9.85 16.07
CA PRO A 53 7.73 9.45 14.66
C PRO A 53 6.72 8.35 14.32
N VAL A 54 5.54 8.36 14.95
CA VAL A 54 4.49 7.33 14.77
C VAL A 54 3.99 7.31 13.33
N ALA A 55 3.89 8.48 12.70
CA ALA A 55 3.53 8.60 11.28
C ALA A 55 4.47 7.78 10.38
N ALA A 56 5.78 7.83 10.63
CA ALA A 56 6.77 7.10 9.86
C ALA A 56 6.58 5.58 10.01
N VAL A 57 6.34 5.11 11.24
CA VAL A 57 6.10 3.69 11.54
C VAL A 57 4.85 3.19 10.81
N ILE A 58 3.73 3.92 10.91
CA ILE A 58 2.47 3.56 10.23
C ILE A 58 2.67 3.53 8.71
N THR A 59 3.37 4.52 8.16
CA THR A 59 3.61 4.58 6.72
C THR A 59 4.46 3.43 6.22
N VAL A 60 5.53 3.05 6.93
CA VAL A 60 6.33 1.89 6.58
C VAL A 60 5.48 0.61 6.65
N ALA A 61 4.72 0.43 7.73
CA ALA A 61 3.85 -0.72 7.90
C ALA A 61 2.79 -0.81 6.80
N ALA A 62 2.15 0.29 6.41
CA ALA A 62 1.15 0.34 5.37
C ALA A 62 1.75 0.09 3.97
N ASN A 63 2.88 0.73 3.66
CA ASN A 63 3.56 0.59 2.36
C ASN A 63 4.22 -0.77 2.16
N ILE A 64 4.37 -1.59 3.20
CA ILE A 64 4.81 -2.99 3.10
C ILE A 64 3.62 -3.94 3.17
N GLY A 65 2.77 -3.77 4.18
CA GLY A 65 1.67 -4.68 4.46
C GLY A 65 0.59 -4.69 3.39
N LEU A 66 0.18 -3.53 2.87
CA LEU A 66 -0.89 -3.46 1.86
C LEU A 66 -0.48 -4.06 0.52
N PRO A 67 0.75 -3.83 0.00
CA PRO A 67 1.22 -4.57 -1.18
C PRO A 67 1.29 -6.09 -0.97
N LEU A 68 1.75 -6.55 0.20
CA LEU A 68 1.76 -7.99 0.52
C LEU A 68 0.34 -8.57 0.54
N LEU A 69 -0.60 -7.86 1.17
CA LEU A 69 -2.00 -8.25 1.22
C LEU A 69 -2.61 -8.28 -0.19
N ALA A 70 -2.27 -7.33 -1.05
CA ALA A 70 -2.70 -7.31 -2.46
C ALA A 70 -2.20 -8.52 -3.24
N LEU A 71 -0.94 -8.92 -3.04
CA LEU A 71 -0.36 -10.08 -3.70
C LEU A 71 -0.96 -11.39 -3.19
N TRP A 72 -1.27 -11.48 -1.90
CA TRP A 72 -1.87 -12.66 -1.29
C TRP A 72 -3.36 -12.80 -1.64
N TRP A 73 -4.14 -11.74 -1.47
CA TRP A 73 -5.60 -11.76 -1.61
C TRP A 73 -6.10 -11.56 -3.04
N VAL A 74 -5.59 -10.52 -3.73
CA VAL A 74 -6.05 -10.14 -5.08
C VAL A 74 -5.22 -10.84 -6.17
N ARG A 75 -4.00 -11.30 -5.82
CA ARG A 75 -3.05 -11.97 -6.71
C ARG A 75 -2.60 -11.12 -7.90
N SER A 76 -2.72 -9.79 -7.79
CA SER A 76 -2.36 -8.82 -8.84
C SER A 76 -1.18 -7.94 -8.42
N ARG A 77 -0.14 -7.92 -9.27
CA ARG A 77 1.04 -7.05 -9.07
C ARG A 77 0.71 -5.58 -9.24
N LEU A 78 -0.21 -5.24 -10.14
CA LEU A 78 -0.63 -3.85 -10.36
C LEU A 78 -1.31 -3.30 -9.12
N VAL A 79 -2.20 -4.08 -8.49
CA VAL A 79 -2.90 -3.66 -7.26
C VAL A 79 -1.92 -3.48 -6.10
N ALA A 80 -0.85 -4.28 -6.05
CA ALA A 80 0.19 -4.15 -5.03
C ALA A 80 1.00 -2.85 -5.12
N LEU A 81 1.05 -2.18 -6.29
CA LEU A 81 1.74 -0.89 -6.44
C LEU A 81 0.86 0.30 -6.06
N ILE A 82 -0.46 0.12 -6.03
CA ILE A 82 -1.43 1.20 -5.77
C ILE A 82 -1.24 1.87 -4.40
N PRO A 83 -0.98 1.16 -3.28
CA PRO A 83 -0.82 1.79 -1.97
C PRO A 83 0.28 2.85 -1.94
N GLY A 84 1.44 2.54 -2.53
CA GLY A 84 2.55 3.49 -2.60
C GLY A 84 2.22 4.71 -3.45
N LEU A 85 1.50 4.52 -4.55
CA LEU A 85 1.04 5.62 -5.39
C LEU A 85 0.04 6.52 -4.66
N ILE A 86 -0.93 5.94 -3.96
CA ILE A 86 -1.91 6.68 -3.16
C ILE A 86 -1.20 7.50 -2.09
N TRP A 87 -0.30 6.87 -1.34
CA TRP A 87 0.48 7.57 -0.33
C TRP A 87 1.24 8.75 -0.92
N PHE A 88 1.93 8.54 -2.05
CA PHE A 88 2.70 9.59 -2.71
C PHE A 88 1.82 10.78 -3.11
N ILE A 89 0.66 10.52 -3.72
CA ILE A 89 -0.31 11.55 -4.10
C ILE A 89 -0.80 12.31 -2.85
N VAL A 90 -1.18 11.60 -1.79
CA VAL A 90 -1.66 12.22 -0.54
C VAL A 90 -0.58 13.11 0.07
N VAL A 91 0.66 12.66 0.11
CA VAL A 91 1.78 13.44 0.66
C VAL A 91 2.06 14.68 -0.17
N LEU A 92 2.06 14.57 -1.51
CA LEU A 92 2.20 15.74 -2.38
C LEU A 92 1.13 16.80 -2.09
N LEU A 93 -0.13 16.38 -1.98
CA LEU A 93 -1.26 17.26 -1.65
C LEU A 93 -1.12 17.85 -0.25
N ALA A 94 -0.72 17.06 0.74
CA ALA A 94 -0.55 17.49 2.12
C ALA A 94 0.61 18.47 2.34
N THR A 95 1.53 18.56 1.38
CA THR A 95 2.67 19.50 1.39
C THR A 95 2.33 20.81 0.66
N GLN A 96 1.20 20.89 -0.06
CA GLN A 96 0.77 22.13 -0.68
C GLN A 96 0.17 23.10 0.35
N PRO A 97 0.38 24.42 0.19
CA PRO A 97 -0.35 25.43 0.96
C PRO A 97 -1.86 25.33 0.71
N ASP A 98 -2.65 25.36 1.77
CA ASP A 98 -4.09 25.49 1.69
C ASP A 98 -4.51 26.96 1.42
N SER A 99 -5.81 27.18 1.21
CA SER A 99 -6.38 28.52 0.97
C SER A 99 -6.22 29.49 2.15
N SER A 100 -5.90 28.97 3.34
CA SER A 100 -5.55 29.74 4.54
C SER A 100 -4.04 29.89 4.76
N GLY A 101 -3.21 29.37 3.84
CA GLY A 101 -1.74 29.39 3.93
C GLY A 101 -1.16 28.33 4.87
N GLY A 102 -1.97 27.42 5.40
CA GLY A 102 -1.56 26.29 6.23
C GLY A 102 -1.02 25.13 5.40
N VAL A 103 -0.18 24.30 6.01
CA VAL A 103 0.34 23.06 5.41
C VAL A 103 0.23 21.94 6.44
N VAL A 104 -0.29 20.77 6.02
CA VAL A 104 -0.44 19.61 6.91
C VAL A 104 0.95 19.03 7.25
N ILE A 105 1.81 18.90 6.24
CA ILE A 105 3.20 18.47 6.39
C ILE A 105 4.13 19.70 6.31
N ALA A 106 4.38 20.32 7.46
CA ALA A 106 5.26 21.47 7.57
C ALA A 106 6.76 21.09 7.57
N ASN A 107 7.64 22.10 7.47
CA ASN A 107 9.09 21.90 7.53
C ASN A 107 9.56 21.57 8.97
N MET A 108 9.56 20.28 9.30
CA MET A 108 9.97 19.74 10.61
C MET A 108 10.62 18.37 10.47
N TRP A 109 11.52 18.01 11.39
CA TRP A 109 12.27 16.75 11.29
C TRP A 109 11.41 15.48 11.15
N PRO A 110 10.22 15.34 11.79
CA PRO A 110 9.37 14.16 11.61
C PRO A 110 8.78 14.07 10.20
N ALA A 111 8.55 15.21 9.54
CA ALA A 111 8.13 15.24 8.13
C ALA A 111 9.22 14.65 7.23
N THR A 112 10.48 15.01 7.46
CA THR A 112 11.62 14.44 6.74
C THR A 112 11.72 12.93 6.94
N VAL A 113 11.60 12.45 8.19
CA VAL A 113 11.66 11.01 8.49
C VAL A 113 10.51 10.28 7.81
N TYR A 114 9.29 10.82 7.89
CA TYR A 114 8.09 10.27 7.25
C TYR A 114 8.23 10.15 5.72
N LEU A 115 8.73 11.21 5.07
CA LEU A 115 9.00 11.24 3.63
C LEU A 115 10.04 10.19 3.23
N LEU A 116 11.18 10.16 3.91
CA LEU A 116 12.29 9.25 3.59
C LEU A 116 11.89 7.79 3.85
N SER A 117 11.24 7.49 4.97
CA SER A 117 10.83 6.13 5.32
C SER A 117 9.75 5.60 4.37
N GLY A 118 8.77 6.46 4.02
CA GLY A 118 7.73 6.09 3.07
C GLY A 118 8.29 5.85 1.67
N ALA A 119 9.15 6.74 1.18
CA ALA A 119 9.81 6.58 -0.11
C ALA A 119 10.66 5.30 -0.16
N ALA A 120 11.45 5.02 0.89
CA ALA A 120 12.25 3.81 0.98
C ALA A 120 11.40 2.54 0.96
N ALA A 121 10.31 2.50 1.73
CA ALA A 121 9.39 1.36 1.76
C ALA A 121 8.76 1.10 0.37
N ILE A 122 8.31 2.16 -0.30
CA ILE A 122 7.74 2.05 -1.66
C ILE A 122 8.78 1.58 -2.66
N ALA A 123 10.01 2.11 -2.61
CA ALA A 123 11.08 1.71 -3.51
C ALA A 123 11.42 0.22 -3.37
N VAL A 124 11.58 -0.26 -2.12
CA VAL A 124 11.85 -1.67 -1.83
C VAL A 124 10.70 -2.55 -2.30
N MET A 125 9.46 -2.24 -1.91
CA MET A 125 8.30 -3.06 -2.27
C MET A 125 7.99 -3.03 -3.76
N GLY A 126 8.14 -1.88 -4.42
CA GLY A 126 8.01 -1.74 -5.85
C GLY A 126 9.03 -2.61 -6.59
N TYR A 127 10.30 -2.53 -6.19
CA TYR A 127 11.37 -3.37 -6.74
C TYR A 127 11.05 -4.87 -6.59
N LEU A 128 10.72 -5.31 -5.37
CA LEU A 128 10.40 -6.72 -5.09
C LEU A 128 9.19 -7.23 -5.85
N THR A 129 8.18 -6.37 -6.07
CA THR A 129 6.97 -6.69 -6.83
C THR A 129 7.25 -6.83 -8.33
N ILE A 130 8.09 -5.94 -8.87
CA ILE A 130 8.44 -5.93 -10.30
C ILE A 130 9.34 -7.12 -10.64
N VAL A 131 10.42 -7.31 -9.88
CA VAL A 131 11.38 -8.41 -10.09
C VAL A 131 10.72 -9.77 -9.81
N GLY A 132 9.63 -9.79 -9.04
CA GLY A 132 8.89 -11.00 -8.72
C GLY A 132 9.56 -11.86 -7.63
N SER A 133 10.59 -11.34 -6.95
CA SER A 133 11.30 -12.03 -5.86
C SER A 133 10.37 -12.45 -4.72
N LEU A 134 9.30 -11.69 -4.47
CA LEU A 134 8.32 -11.97 -3.41
C LEU A 134 7.60 -13.33 -3.57
N ARG A 135 7.44 -13.85 -4.80
CA ARG A 135 6.79 -15.16 -4.99
C ARG A 135 7.68 -16.34 -4.64
N ARG A 136 9.01 -16.18 -4.66
CA ARG A 136 9.94 -17.27 -4.31
C ARG A 136 9.97 -17.50 -2.80
N PHE A 137 9.95 -16.43 -2.00
CA PHE A 137 9.99 -16.50 -0.54
C PHE A 137 8.72 -17.04 0.14
N ILE A 138 7.56 -17.00 -0.53
CA ILE A 138 6.29 -17.49 0.05
C ILE A 138 6.02 -18.95 -0.35
N ALA A 139 6.77 -19.48 -1.33
CA ALA A 139 6.61 -20.85 -1.82
C ALA A 139 7.60 -21.85 -1.19
N GLU A 140 8.57 -21.35 -0.41
CA GLU A 140 9.48 -22.12 0.45
C GLU A 140 8.95 -22.15 1.89
#